data_AF-A0A8C7Z932-F1
#
_entry.id   AF-A0A8C7Z932-F1
#
_cell.length_a   1.000
_cell.length_b   1.000
_cell.length_c   1.000
_cell.angle_alpha   90.00
_cell.angle_beta   90.00
_cell.angle_gamma   90.00
#
_symmetry.space_group_name_H-M   'P 1'
#
loop_
_entity.id
_entity.type
_entity.pdbx_description
1 polymer ?
#
loop_
_entity_poly.entity_id
_entity_poly.type
_entity_poly.pdbx_seq_one_letter_code
_entity_poly.pdbx_strand_id
1 'polypeptide(L)'
;MLVAYLQTKTYFSHWSDLSPDSAQVKNHGATIMAAVADAVAGIDDLTGSLAKLTYPQTKTYFVKKHGATVMAAIGEAISKIHDLVGALSKLSELHAFKLRVDPANFKILAHNIILVLATYYPADFFPEVHVSVDKFLNNLALALAERSDLWRKAQKEKDLQEGQN
;
A
#
# COMPACT_ATOMS: atom_id res chain seq x y z
N MET A 1 32.33 10.26 13.35
CA MET A 1 31.57 10.63 12.13
C MET A 1 31.08 12.08 12.19
N LEU A 2 30.23 12.48 13.14
CA LEU A 2 29.71 13.86 13.27
C LEU A 2 30.78 14.96 13.43
N VAL A 3 31.97 14.63 13.97
CA VAL A 3 33.09 15.57 14.13
C VAL A 3 34.00 15.61 12.88
N ALA A 4 34.19 14.46 12.23
CA ALA A 4 35.10 14.31 11.09
C ALA A 4 34.46 14.69 9.74
N TYR A 5 33.14 14.53 9.61
CA TYR A 5 32.40 14.78 8.36
C TYR A 5 31.21 15.70 8.64
N LEU A 6 31.45 17.01 8.69
CA LEU A 6 30.44 17.99 9.13
C LEU A 6 29.12 17.96 8.33
N GLN A 7 29.17 17.60 7.04
CA GLN A 7 27.99 17.48 6.17
C GLN A 7 26.92 16.50 6.70
N THR A 8 27.31 15.48 7.47
CA THR A 8 26.38 14.46 7.96
C THR A 8 25.51 14.95 9.11
N LYS A 9 25.85 16.09 9.75
CA LYS A 9 25.02 16.70 10.79
C LYS A 9 23.64 17.11 10.28
N THR A 10 23.51 17.35 8.97
CA THR A 10 22.24 17.74 8.33
C THR A 10 21.13 16.71 8.54
N TYR A 11 21.47 15.41 8.61
CA TYR A 11 20.50 14.33 8.87
C TYR A 11 19.95 14.33 10.31
N PHE A 12 20.64 14.99 11.24
CA PHE A 12 20.31 15.01 12.67
C PHE A 12 19.89 16.40 13.15
N SER A 13 19.42 17.27 12.25
CA SER A 13 18.97 18.64 12.57
C SER A 13 17.80 18.71 13.56
N HIS A 14 17.10 17.60 13.75
CA HIS A 14 16.01 17.44 14.72
C HIS A 14 16.50 17.11 16.14
N TRP A 15 17.80 16.89 16.34
CA TRP A 15 18.39 16.69 17.68
C TRP A 15 18.85 18.03 18.25
N SER A 16 18.56 18.24 19.53
CA SER A 16 18.95 19.45 20.23
C SER A 16 20.43 19.43 20.65
N ASP A 17 21.03 18.25 20.78
CA ASP A 17 22.45 18.09 21.12
C ASP A 17 23.14 16.97 20.33
N LEU A 18 24.16 17.35 19.56
CA LEU A 18 25.01 16.46 18.74
C LEU A 18 26.39 16.19 19.38
N SER A 19 26.60 16.60 20.64
CA SER A 19 27.80 16.28 21.39
C SER A 19 27.95 14.76 21.58
N PRO A 20 29.18 14.23 21.64
CA PRO A 20 29.39 12.78 21.83
C PRO A 20 28.73 12.22 23.08
N ASP A 21 28.53 13.06 24.10
CA ASP A 21 27.97 12.66 25.39
C ASP A 21 26.45 12.80 25.50
N SER A 22 25.80 13.36 24.47
CA SER A 22 24.36 13.58 24.49
C SER A 22 23.60 12.26 24.55
N ALA A 23 22.46 12.28 25.25
CA ALA A 23 21.58 11.11 25.34
C ALA A 23 21.09 10.68 23.94
N GLN A 24 20.83 11.63 23.04
CA GLN A 24 20.37 11.35 21.68
C GLN A 24 21.43 10.58 20.88
N VAL A 25 22.69 11.05 20.92
CA VAL A 25 23.82 10.41 20.24
C VAL A 25 24.11 9.04 20.83
N LYS A 26 24.13 8.90 22.17
CA LYS A 26 24.36 7.61 22.84
C LYS A 26 23.26 6.58 22.54
N ASN A 27 21.99 6.98 22.62
CA ASN A 27 20.87 6.08 22.35
C ASN A 27 20.82 5.63 20.88
N HIS A 28 21.11 6.54 19.96
CA HIS A 28 21.19 6.17 18.55
C HIS A 28 22.39 5.29 18.26
N GLY A 29 23.55 5.58 18.87
CA GLY A 29 24.74 4.73 18.78
C GLY A 29 24.48 3.30 19.28
N ALA A 30 23.78 3.16 20.40
CA ALA A 30 23.35 1.85 20.91
C ALA A 30 22.43 1.11 19.91
N THR A 31 21.52 1.83 19.25
CA THR A 31 20.65 1.27 18.22
C THR A 31 21.45 0.74 17.01
N ILE A 32 22.45 1.50 16.55
CA ILE A 32 23.35 1.09 15.46
C ILE A 32 24.12 -0.17 15.86
N MET A 33 24.72 -0.18 17.06
CA MET A 33 25.51 -1.32 17.53
C MET A 33 24.66 -2.58 17.72
N ALA A 34 23.42 -2.45 18.18
CA ALA A 34 22.48 -3.58 18.26
C ALA A 34 22.17 -4.15 16.87
N ALA A 35 21.92 -3.29 15.87
CA ALA A 35 21.69 -3.74 14.50
C ALA A 35 22.93 -4.42 13.88
N VAL A 36 24.14 -3.93 14.19
CA VAL A 36 25.38 -4.60 13.78
C VAL A 36 25.51 -5.97 14.45
N ALA A 37 25.18 -6.08 15.74
CA ALA A 37 25.18 -7.37 16.43
C ALA A 37 24.17 -8.36 15.82
N ASP A 38 22.96 -7.92 15.50
CA ASP A 38 21.95 -8.74 14.81
C ASP A 38 22.47 -9.22 13.44
N ALA A 39 23.11 -8.34 12.66
CA ALA A 39 23.71 -8.69 11.38
C ALA A 39 24.84 -9.72 11.49
N VAL A 40 25.70 -9.59 12.50
CA VAL A 40 26.78 -10.56 12.75
C VAL A 40 26.21 -11.90 13.18
N ALA A 41 25.17 -11.89 14.03
CA ALA A 41 24.53 -13.11 14.52
C ALA A 41 23.82 -13.91 13.41
N GLY A 42 23.26 -13.23 12.41
CA GLY A 42 22.62 -13.86 11.26
C GLY A 42 23.33 -13.58 9.94
N ILE A 43 24.66 -13.69 9.91
CA ILE A 43 25.49 -13.35 8.75
C ILE A 43 25.14 -14.16 7.49
N ASP A 44 24.57 -15.36 7.65
CA ASP A 44 24.10 -16.21 6.55
C ASP A 44 22.79 -15.71 5.92
N ASP A 45 22.01 -14.89 6.63
CA ASP A 45 20.80 -14.22 6.14
C ASP A 45 20.76 -12.76 6.64
N LEU A 46 21.61 -11.93 6.05
CA LEU A 46 21.64 -10.50 6.36
C LEU A 46 20.31 -9.80 6.04
N THR A 47 19.57 -10.29 5.04
CA THR A 47 18.28 -9.71 4.64
C THR A 47 17.24 -9.89 5.73
N GLY A 48 17.12 -11.11 6.26
CA GLY A 48 16.23 -11.41 7.38
C GLY A 48 16.67 -10.71 8.66
N SER A 49 17.97 -10.76 8.98
CA SER A 49 18.53 -10.20 10.22
C SER A 49 18.36 -8.69 10.33
N LEU A 50 18.46 -7.96 9.21
CA LEU A 50 18.30 -6.51 9.16
C LEU A 50 16.91 -6.05 8.68
N ALA A 51 15.95 -6.97 8.52
CA ALA A 51 14.63 -6.66 7.98
C ALA A 51 13.91 -5.52 8.72
N LYS A 52 14.18 -5.33 10.02
CA LYS A 52 13.60 -4.22 10.82
C LYS A 52 14.12 -2.83 10.42
N LEU A 53 15.35 -2.73 9.92
CA LEU A 53 15.97 -1.47 9.46
C LEU A 53 15.53 -1.13 8.03
N THR A 54 15.42 -2.14 7.16
CA THR A 54 15.04 -1.97 5.75
C THR A 54 13.53 -1.86 5.56
N TYR A 55 12.76 -2.59 6.37
CA TYR A 55 11.30 -2.56 6.41
C TYR A 55 10.81 -2.27 7.83
N PRO A 56 10.48 -1.01 8.16
CA PRO A 56 9.91 -0.70 9.45
C PRO A 56 8.65 -1.54 9.66
N GLN A 57 8.65 -2.38 10.71
CA GLN A 57 7.53 -3.28 11.05
C GLN A 57 6.20 -2.53 11.18
N THR A 58 6.25 -1.24 11.54
CA THR A 58 5.09 -0.35 11.57
C THR A 58 4.50 -0.14 10.19
N LYS A 59 5.30 0.06 9.13
CA LYS A 59 4.80 0.19 7.75
C LYS A 59 4.30 -1.14 7.20
N THR A 60 4.96 -2.27 7.52
CA THR A 60 4.49 -3.60 7.08
C THR A 60 3.20 -4.02 7.78
N TYR A 61 2.99 -3.63 9.04
CA TYR A 61 1.74 -3.89 9.76
C TYR A 61 0.54 -3.23 9.08
N PHE A 62 0.64 -1.95 8.70
CA PHE A 62 -0.46 -1.27 8.02
C PHE A 62 -0.77 -1.90 6.66
N VAL A 63 0.26 -2.28 5.90
CA VAL A 63 0.08 -2.95 4.59
C VAL A 63 -0.54 -4.35 4.76
N LYS A 64 -0.06 -5.16 5.70
CA LYS A 64 -0.62 -6.49 5.98
C LYS A 64 -2.07 -6.40 6.43
N LYS A 65 -2.37 -5.49 7.35
CA LYS A 65 -3.74 -5.25 7.85
C LYS A 65 -4.67 -4.79 6.72
N HIS A 66 -4.22 -3.84 5.90
CA HIS A 66 -5.01 -3.37 4.77
C HIS A 66 -5.19 -4.46 3.71
N GLY A 67 -4.16 -5.25 3.42
CA GLY A 67 -4.23 -6.40 2.52
C GLY A 67 -5.29 -7.40 2.96
N ALA A 68 -5.37 -7.70 4.25
CA ALA A 68 -6.44 -8.56 4.78
C ALA A 68 -7.85 -7.97 4.55
N THR A 69 -8.02 -6.65 4.72
CA THR A 69 -9.28 -5.96 4.41
C THR A 69 -9.64 -6.04 2.92
N VAL A 70 -8.66 -5.86 2.02
CA VAL A 70 -8.85 -5.97 0.57
C VAL A 70 -9.26 -7.39 0.19
N MET A 71 -8.57 -8.42 0.71
CA MET A 71 -8.89 -9.81 0.41
C MET A 71 -10.26 -10.24 0.96
N ALA A 72 -10.67 -9.72 2.11
CA ALA A 72 -12.01 -9.95 2.65
C ALA A 72 -13.10 -9.36 1.73
N ALA A 73 -12.89 -8.15 1.20
CA ALA A 73 -13.81 -7.53 0.25
C ALA A 73 -13.88 -8.29 -1.09
N ILE A 74 -12.74 -8.80 -1.58
CA ILE A 74 -12.70 -9.68 -2.76
C ILE A 74 -13.47 -10.98 -2.49
N GLY A 75 -13.30 -11.59 -1.31
CA GLY A 75 -14.04 -12.78 -0.90
C GLY A 75 -15.56 -12.55 -0.87
N GLU A 76 -16.01 -11.41 -0.32
CA GLU A 76 -17.42 -11.01 -0.36
C GLU A 76 -17.92 -10.83 -1.80
N ALA A 77 -17.14 -10.16 -2.65
CA ALA A 77 -17.47 -10.00 -4.07
C ALA A 77 -17.62 -11.35 -4.79
N ILE A 78 -16.76 -12.33 -4.52
CA ILE A 78 -16.86 -13.69 -5.08
C ILE A 78 -18.18 -14.36 -4.65
N SER A 79 -18.55 -14.25 -3.36
CA SER A 79 -19.81 -14.83 -2.86
C SER A 79 -21.07 -14.21 -3.48
N LYS A 80 -20.95 -12.98 -4.00
CA LYS A 80 -22.04 -12.21 -4.63
C LYS A 80 -21.70 -11.87 -6.09
N ILE A 81 -21.02 -12.78 -6.79
CA ILE A 81 -20.48 -12.52 -8.15
C ILE A 81 -21.55 -12.12 -9.19
N HIS A 82 -22.81 -12.46 -8.94
CA HIS A 82 -23.95 -12.10 -9.77
C HIS A 82 -24.45 -10.66 -9.54
N ASP A 83 -24.08 -10.02 -8.43
CA ASP A 83 -24.45 -8.64 -8.08
C ASP A 83 -23.26 -7.90 -7.42
N LEU A 84 -22.22 -7.64 -8.20
CA LEU A 84 -21.02 -6.95 -7.73
C LEU A 84 -21.30 -5.49 -7.34
N VAL A 85 -22.20 -4.82 -8.05
CA VAL A 85 -22.56 -3.41 -7.80
C VAL A 85 -23.27 -3.29 -6.44
N GLY A 86 -24.23 -4.15 -6.16
CA GLY A 86 -24.90 -4.20 -4.85
C GLY A 86 -23.94 -4.61 -3.73
N ALA A 87 -23.13 -5.65 -3.97
CA ALA A 87 -22.16 -6.14 -2.99
C ALA A 87 -21.13 -5.07 -2.57
N LEU A 88 -20.62 -4.29 -3.52
CA LEU A 88 -19.55 -3.32 -3.31
C LEU A 88 -20.03 -1.88 -3.13
N SER A 89 -21.33 -1.63 -3.09
CA SER A 89 -21.90 -0.28 -3.08
C SER A 89 -21.32 0.63 -1.99
N LYS A 90 -21.23 0.15 -0.73
CA LYS A 90 -20.63 0.91 0.38
C LYS A 90 -19.14 1.20 0.16
N LEU A 91 -18.41 0.25 -0.43
CA LEU A 91 -16.99 0.40 -0.71
C LEU A 91 -16.75 1.38 -1.87
N SER A 92 -17.61 1.34 -2.89
CA SER A 92 -17.65 2.28 -4.01
C SER A 92 -17.89 3.72 -3.51
N GLU A 93 -18.85 3.92 -2.59
CA GLU A 93 -19.10 5.23 -1.96
C GLU A 93 -17.91 5.74 -1.15
N LEU A 94 -17.27 4.85 -0.36
CA LEU A 94 -16.06 5.20 0.39
C LEU A 94 -14.94 5.69 -0.52
N HIS A 95 -14.69 4.96 -1.62
CA HIS A 95 -13.63 5.30 -2.57
C HIS A 95 -13.94 6.57 -3.37
N ALA A 96 -15.20 6.80 -3.73
CA ALA A 96 -15.62 7.97 -4.49
C ALA A 96 -15.64 9.25 -3.65
N PHE A 97 -16.28 9.23 -2.48
CA PHE A 97 -16.61 10.46 -1.76
C PHE A 97 -15.61 10.83 -0.67
N LYS A 98 -15.00 9.82 -0.02
CA LYS A 98 -14.06 10.07 1.09
C LYS A 98 -12.61 9.95 0.65
N LEU A 99 -12.25 8.86 -0.01
CA LEU A 99 -10.86 8.61 -0.41
C LEU A 99 -10.50 9.26 -1.75
N ARG A 100 -11.50 9.50 -2.62
CA ARG A 100 -11.34 10.08 -3.97
C ARG A 100 -10.28 9.37 -4.79
N VAL A 101 -10.27 8.04 -4.73
CA VAL A 101 -9.32 7.22 -5.48
C VAL A 101 -9.66 7.32 -6.96
N ASP A 102 -8.68 7.65 -7.80
CA ASP A 102 -8.87 7.61 -9.25
C ASP A 102 -9.21 6.18 -9.69
N PRO A 103 -10.35 5.94 -10.37
CA PRO A 103 -10.74 4.63 -10.88
C PRO A 103 -9.67 3.90 -11.71
N ALA A 104 -8.74 4.62 -12.35
CA ALA A 104 -7.62 3.99 -13.05
C ALA A 104 -6.75 3.12 -12.12
N ASN A 105 -6.65 3.48 -10.83
CA ASN A 105 -5.85 2.74 -9.85
C ASN A 105 -6.41 1.35 -9.52
N PHE A 106 -7.71 1.12 -9.68
CA PHE A 106 -8.29 -0.22 -9.47
C PHE A 106 -7.78 -1.22 -10.49
N LYS A 107 -7.56 -0.79 -11.74
CA LYS A 107 -6.98 -1.64 -12.79
C LYS A 107 -5.52 -1.97 -12.53
N ILE A 108 -4.77 -1.02 -11.97
CA ILE A 108 -3.37 -1.25 -11.56
C ILE A 108 -3.32 -2.30 -10.44
N LEU A 109 -4.20 -2.18 -9.44
CA LEU A 109 -4.29 -3.17 -8.36
C LEU A 109 -4.70 -4.54 -8.90
N ALA A 110 -5.70 -4.61 -9.79
CA ALA A 110 -6.13 -5.85 -10.44
C ALA A 110 -4.97 -6.56 -11.16
N HIS A 111 -4.18 -5.81 -11.94
CA HIS A 111 -3.01 -6.37 -12.64
C HIS A 111 -1.96 -6.92 -11.66
N ASN A 112 -1.69 -6.21 -10.57
CA ASN A 112 -0.74 -6.68 -9.56
C ASN A 112 -1.24 -7.97 -8.87
N ILE A 113 -2.55 -8.11 -8.64
CA ILE A 113 -3.12 -9.35 -8.09
C ILE A 113 -2.93 -10.51 -9.07
N ILE A 114 -3.16 -10.30 -10.36
CA ILE A 114 -2.92 -11.31 -11.42
C ILE A 114 -1.47 -11.77 -11.41
N LEU A 115 -0.52 -10.83 -11.34
CA LEU A 115 0.91 -11.15 -11.28
C LEU A 115 1.27 -12.00 -10.05
N VAL A 116 0.72 -11.66 -8.89
CA VAL A 116 0.93 -12.42 -7.65
C VAL A 116 0.35 -13.83 -7.79
N LEU A 117 -0.86 -13.98 -8.33
CA LEU A 117 -1.46 -15.30 -8.57
C LEU A 117 -0.60 -16.16 -9.51
N ALA A 118 -0.11 -15.58 -10.60
CA ALA A 118 0.79 -16.27 -11.53
C ALA A 118 2.11 -16.73 -10.87
N THR A 119 2.64 -15.92 -9.96
CA THR A 119 3.91 -16.22 -9.26
C THR A 119 3.75 -17.33 -8.22
N TYR A 120 2.64 -17.33 -7.47
CA TYR A 120 2.41 -18.28 -6.38
C TYR A 120 1.75 -19.59 -6.82
N TYR A 121 1.00 -19.59 -7.92
CA TYR A 121 0.28 -20.77 -8.43
C TYR A 121 0.64 -21.10 -9.88
N PRO A 122 1.93 -21.28 -10.23
CA PRO A 122 2.35 -21.44 -11.62
C PRO A 122 1.76 -22.68 -12.30
N ALA A 123 1.44 -23.74 -11.55
CA ALA A 123 0.81 -24.95 -12.08
C ALA A 123 -0.69 -24.79 -12.36
N ASP A 124 -1.38 -23.93 -11.59
CA ASP A 124 -2.83 -23.74 -11.67
C ASP A 124 -3.20 -22.48 -12.49
N PHE A 125 -2.24 -21.63 -12.83
CA PHE A 125 -2.45 -20.37 -13.55
C PHE A 125 -2.35 -20.53 -15.07
N PHE A 126 -3.13 -21.46 -15.62
CA PHE A 126 -3.24 -21.68 -17.07
C PHE A 126 -4.14 -20.62 -17.75
N PRO A 127 -4.10 -20.49 -19.10
CA PRO A 127 -4.71 -19.37 -19.82
C PRO A 127 -6.20 -19.13 -19.50
N GLU A 128 -6.98 -20.18 -19.32
CA GLU A 128 -8.41 -20.10 -19.00
C GLU A 128 -8.65 -19.50 -17.60
N VAL A 129 -7.82 -19.87 -16.61
CA VAL A 129 -7.86 -19.29 -15.26
C VAL A 129 -7.43 -17.83 -15.30
N HIS A 130 -6.37 -17.50 -16.04
CA HIS A 130 -5.92 -16.13 -16.19
C HIS A 130 -7.03 -15.23 -16.77
N VAL A 131 -7.65 -15.65 -17.88
CA VAL A 131 -8.75 -14.89 -18.49
C VAL A 131 -9.96 -14.76 -17.55
N SER A 132 -10.27 -15.80 -16.78
CA SER A 132 -11.39 -15.76 -15.84
C SER A 132 -11.15 -14.79 -14.69
N VAL A 133 -9.94 -14.81 -14.11
CA VAL A 133 -9.52 -13.89 -13.04
C VAL A 133 -9.48 -12.45 -13.56
N ASP A 134 -8.93 -12.22 -14.75
CA ASP A 134 -8.88 -10.89 -15.36
C ASP A 134 -10.29 -10.31 -15.57
N LYS A 135 -11.23 -11.10 -16.12
CA LYS A 135 -12.62 -10.68 -16.29
C LYS A 135 -13.29 -10.35 -14.95
N PHE A 136 -13.10 -11.21 -13.94
CA PHE A 136 -13.64 -10.97 -12.60
C PHE A 136 -13.11 -9.67 -12.00
N LEU A 137 -11.79 -9.47 -12.01
CA LEU A 137 -11.16 -8.28 -11.43
C LEU A 137 -11.51 -6.99 -12.20
N ASN A 138 -11.70 -7.07 -13.52
CA ASN A 138 -12.20 -5.95 -14.32
C ASN A 138 -13.64 -5.56 -13.94
N ASN A 139 -14.52 -6.54 -13.73
CA ASN A 139 -15.89 -6.28 -13.28
C ASN A 139 -15.92 -5.73 -11.84
N LEU A 140 -15.05 -6.23 -10.96
CA LEU A 140 -14.88 -5.71 -9.61
C LEU A 140 -14.40 -4.25 -9.63
N ALA A 141 -13.42 -3.93 -10.47
CA ALA A 141 -12.92 -2.57 -10.64
C ALA A 141 -14.01 -1.62 -11.16
N LEU A 142 -14.85 -2.08 -12.09
CA LEU A 142 -15.99 -1.32 -12.59
C LEU A 142 -17.01 -1.02 -11.49
N ALA A 143 -17.38 -2.02 -10.69
CA ALA A 143 -18.31 -1.84 -9.56
C ALA A 143 -17.77 -0.85 -8.49
N LEU A 144 -16.46 -0.85 -8.24
CA LEU A 144 -15.82 0.14 -7.36
C LEU A 144 -15.78 1.56 -7.98
N ALA A 145 -15.76 1.66 -9.30
CA ALA A 145 -15.74 2.94 -10.02
C ALA A 145 -17.13 3.57 -10.18
N GLU A 146 -18.21 2.77 -10.08
CA GLU A 146 -19.60 3.17 -10.28
C GLU A 146 -19.95 4.53 -9.65
N ARG A 147 -19.68 4.69 -8.34
CA ARG A 147 -20.00 5.92 -7.61
C ARG A 147 -19.07 7.09 -7.96
N SER A 148 -17.85 6.82 -8.40
CA SER A 148 -16.89 7.84 -8.85
C SER A 148 -17.33 8.49 -10.15
N ASP A 149 -17.93 7.71 -11.05
CA ASP A 149 -18.48 8.22 -12.31
C ASP A 149 -19.72 9.09 -12.08
N LEU A 150 -20.60 8.68 -11.17
CA LEU A 150 -21.75 9.48 -10.74
C LEU A 150 -21.32 10.83 -10.15
N TRP A 151 -20.31 10.83 -9.29
CA TRP A 151 -19.78 12.06 -8.70
C TRP A 151 -19.22 13.00 -9.77
N ARG A 152 -18.43 12.51 -10.73
CA ARG A 152 -17.89 13.36 -11.80
C ARG A 152 -18.98 13.95 -12.69
N LYS A 153 -20.05 13.21 -12.97
CA LYS A 153 -21.20 13.72 -13.74
C LYS A 153 -21.90 14.85 -12.96
N ALA A 154 -22.21 14.61 -11.68
CA ALA A 154 -22.84 15.60 -10.83
C ALA A 154 -21.99 16.88 -10.67
N GLN A 155 -20.66 16.75 -10.61
CA GLN A 155 -19.77 17.92 -10.54
C GLN A 155 -19.82 18.74 -11.84
N LYS A 156 -19.74 18.08 -13.01
CA LYS A 156 -19.84 18.76 -14.30
C LYS A 156 -21.16 19.49 -14.49
N GLU A 157 -22.27 18.88 -14.04
CA GLU A 157 -23.61 19.51 -14.10
C GLU A 157 -23.68 20.77 -13.23
N LYS A 158 -23.08 20.76 -12.03
CA LYS A 158 -22.98 21.96 -11.18
C LYS A 158 -22.14 23.05 -11.83
N ASP A 159 -20.96 22.69 -12.34
CA ASP A 159 -20.06 23.65 -12.98
C ASP A 159 -20.71 24.32 -14.21
N LEU A 160 -21.53 23.57 -14.97
CA LEU A 160 -22.31 24.11 -16.10
C LEU A 160 -23.41 25.09 -15.66
N GLN A 161 -24.07 24.82 -14.53
CA GLN A 161 -25.12 25.70 -13.99
C GLN A 161 -24.52 26.97 -13.38
N GLU A 162 -23.35 26.88 -12.74
CA GLU A 162 -22.64 28.03 -12.17
C GLU A 162 -21.99 28.92 -13.24
N GLY A 163 -21.52 28.35 -14.36
CA GLY A 163 -20.94 29.12 -15.47
C GLY A 163 -21.94 29.83 -16.39
N GLN A 164 -23.25 29.68 -16.14
CA GLN A 164 -24.34 30.33 -16.89
C GLN A 164 -24.99 31.50 -16.16
N ASN A 165 -24.58 31.79 -14.91
CA ASN A 165 -25.02 32.94 -14.10
C ASN A 165 -23.92 33.99 -13.97
#